data_AF-A0A2M7B102-F1
#
_entry.id   AF-A0A2M7B102-F1
#
_cell.length_a   1.000
_cell.length_b   1.000
_cell.length_c   1.000
_cell.angle_alpha   90.00
_cell.angle_beta   90.00
_cell.angle_gamma   90.00
#
_symmetry.space_group_name_H-M   'P 1'
#
loop_
_entity.id
_entity.type
_entity.pdbx_description
1 polymer ?
#
loop_
_entity_poly.entity_id
_entity_poly.type
_entity_poly.pdbx_seq_one_letter_code
_entity_poly.pdbx_strand_id
1 'polypeptide(L)'
;MVSEKIQSMGGNLTDLLIEESNLLTQYGEKHPEVIKIRNKINVLKSKLGKMSHPELEYITLLRDVKIDVGLYEMLITKHREALITEADKVVPVAIVEPARNAVLVKPDRRMNMLMGLLVGLMFATIGVVLAESLDTSLRTAEEIETYLKLPTFAEIPHIRDEKSDTSPFLLLSDSHSPYVESYNEFLANFNRYDPEKKIQTLLFTSVMPSEGKSEVISNFAILQSQNNNKTLVIDADFRQAAIHKLFKVPRKPGVMDIIKENLNWRDVVKKPVESGSSSMVSLPD
;
A
#
# COMPACT_ATOMS: atom_id res chain seq x y z
N MET A 1 114.37 -0.84 -1.14
CA MET A 1 114.46 0.64 -1.20
C MET A 1 114.12 1.23 -2.57
N VAL A 2 114.60 0.70 -3.71
CA VAL A 2 114.29 1.28 -5.04
C VAL A 2 112.81 1.09 -5.44
N SER A 3 112.22 -0.08 -5.16
CA SER A 3 110.82 -0.41 -5.51
C SER A 3 109.75 0.46 -4.82
N GLU A 4 109.86 0.74 -3.52
CA GLU A 4 108.90 1.61 -2.78
C GLU A 4 108.94 3.07 -3.25
N LYS A 5 110.13 3.55 -3.63
CA LYS A 5 110.29 4.92 -4.14
C LYS A 5 109.61 5.05 -5.51
N ILE A 6 109.71 4.03 -6.36
CA ILE A 6 109.05 3.97 -7.67
C ILE A 6 107.52 3.87 -7.51
N GLN A 7 107.04 3.03 -6.60
CA GLN A 7 105.61 2.87 -6.31
C GLN A 7 104.99 4.16 -5.76
N SER A 8 105.66 4.85 -4.84
CA SER A 8 105.17 6.14 -4.31
C SER A 8 105.20 7.26 -5.36
N MET A 9 106.19 7.29 -6.26
CA MET A 9 106.22 8.26 -7.37
C MET A 9 105.11 8.01 -8.40
N GLY A 10 104.83 6.75 -8.74
CA GLY A 10 103.71 6.38 -9.60
C GLY A 10 102.36 6.75 -8.98
N GLY A 11 102.14 6.37 -7.71
CA GLY A 11 100.94 6.74 -6.95
C GLY A 11 100.73 8.25 -6.90
N ASN A 12 101.76 9.01 -6.50
CA ASN A 12 101.70 10.47 -6.45
C ASN A 12 101.40 11.11 -7.81
N LEU A 13 101.91 10.56 -8.91
CA LEU A 13 101.58 11.05 -10.25
C LEU A 13 100.11 10.78 -10.58
N THR A 14 99.58 9.59 -10.26
CA THR A 14 98.16 9.29 -10.48
C THR A 14 97.24 10.18 -9.66
N ASP A 15 97.58 10.45 -8.40
CA ASP A 15 96.78 11.31 -7.52
C ASP A 15 96.77 12.75 -8.02
N LEU A 16 97.92 13.27 -8.47
CA LEU A 16 97.99 14.61 -9.07
C LEU A 16 97.22 14.72 -10.39
N LEU A 17 97.15 13.66 -11.20
CA LEU A 17 96.35 13.62 -12.42
C LEU A 17 94.84 13.57 -12.14
N ILE A 18 94.43 12.80 -11.13
CA ILE A 18 93.03 12.75 -10.66
C ILE A 18 92.64 14.12 -10.08
N GLU A 19 93.51 14.73 -9.27
CA GLU A 19 93.31 16.06 -8.70
C GLU A 19 93.23 17.13 -9.80
N GLU A 20 94.08 17.07 -10.83
CA GLU A 20 93.96 17.94 -12.02
C GLU A 20 92.60 17.75 -12.71
N SER A 21 92.16 16.51 -12.95
CA SER A 21 90.86 16.22 -13.60
C SER A 21 89.67 16.73 -12.80
N ASN A 22 89.69 16.58 -11.47
CA ASN A 22 88.65 17.09 -10.59
C ASN A 22 88.62 18.62 -10.58
N LEU A 23 89.79 19.27 -10.46
CA LEU A 23 89.88 20.74 -10.50
C LEU A 23 89.52 21.32 -11.87
N LEU A 24 89.81 20.62 -12.97
CA LEU A 24 89.37 21.04 -14.32
C LEU A 24 87.86 21.02 -14.46
N THR A 25 87.19 20.04 -13.85
CA THR A 25 85.72 19.95 -13.85
C THR A 25 85.08 21.11 -13.07
N GLN A 26 85.78 21.68 -12.08
CA GLN A 26 85.24 22.68 -11.17
C GLN A 26 85.68 24.13 -11.46
N TYR A 27 86.93 24.36 -11.88
CA TYR A 27 87.55 25.70 -11.92
C TYR A 27 88.16 26.11 -13.28
N GLY A 28 88.14 25.23 -14.28
CA GLY A 28 88.62 25.51 -15.65
C GLY A 28 90.15 25.60 -15.81
N GLU A 29 90.64 25.62 -17.06
CA GLU A 29 92.07 25.38 -17.38
C GLU A 29 93.07 26.43 -16.89
N LYS A 30 92.64 27.69 -16.70
CA LYS A 30 93.53 28.82 -16.36
C LYS A 30 93.60 29.11 -14.87
N HIS A 31 92.97 28.28 -14.03
CA HIS A 31 92.95 28.50 -12.58
C HIS A 31 94.37 28.37 -11.98
N PRO A 32 94.79 29.25 -11.04
CA PRO A 32 96.13 29.21 -10.46
C PRO A 32 96.50 27.85 -9.85
N GLU A 33 95.53 27.14 -9.28
CA GLU A 33 95.75 25.82 -8.69
C GLU A 33 95.98 24.72 -9.74
N VAL A 34 95.23 24.76 -10.86
CA VAL A 34 95.42 23.85 -11.99
C VAL A 34 96.81 24.03 -12.58
N ILE A 35 97.26 25.28 -12.75
CA ILE A 35 98.63 25.59 -13.23
C ILE A 35 99.68 25.08 -12.24
N LYS A 36 99.46 25.23 -10.93
CA LYS A 36 100.37 24.76 -9.88
C LYS A 36 100.51 23.23 -9.90
N ILE A 37 99.40 22.50 -10.05
CA ILE A 37 99.41 21.04 -10.18
C ILE A 37 100.07 20.60 -11.49
N ARG A 38 99.75 21.24 -12.60
CA ARG A 38 100.38 20.96 -13.90
C ARG A 38 101.90 21.11 -13.86
N ASN A 39 102.39 22.14 -13.17
CA ASN A 39 103.82 22.31 -12.93
C ASN A 39 104.41 21.17 -12.09
N LYS A 40 103.72 20.74 -11.02
CA LYS A 40 104.13 19.56 -10.23
C LYS A 40 104.18 18.30 -11.10
N ILE A 41 103.17 18.08 -11.95
CA ILE A 41 103.09 16.94 -12.88
C ILE A 41 104.26 16.97 -13.86
N ASN A 42 104.58 18.11 -14.45
CA ASN A 42 105.69 18.24 -15.41
C ASN A 42 107.06 17.99 -14.74
N VAL A 43 107.24 18.46 -13.50
CA VAL A 43 108.44 18.16 -12.69
C VAL A 43 108.56 16.66 -12.40
N LEU A 44 107.45 15.99 -12.08
CA LEU A 44 107.43 14.53 -11.90
C LEU A 44 107.69 13.78 -13.20
N LYS A 45 107.06 14.17 -14.32
CA LYS A 45 107.28 13.60 -15.66
C LYS A 45 108.74 13.71 -16.10
N SER A 46 109.38 14.86 -15.88
CA SER A 46 110.80 15.04 -16.21
C SER A 46 111.75 14.21 -15.35
N LYS A 47 111.39 13.91 -14.09
CA LYS A 47 112.12 12.96 -13.23
C LYS A 47 111.94 11.51 -13.69
N LEU A 48 110.76 11.18 -14.20
CA LEU A 48 110.42 9.86 -14.75
C LEU A 48 111.10 9.62 -16.12
N GLY A 49 111.27 10.64 -16.95
CA GLY A 49 111.95 10.55 -18.24
C GLY A 49 113.45 10.20 -18.19
N LYS A 50 114.05 10.12 -16.99
CA LYS A 50 115.45 9.69 -16.77
C LYS A 50 115.58 8.24 -16.26
N MET A 51 114.46 7.51 -16.17
CA MET A 51 114.41 6.13 -15.64
C MET A 51 114.55 5.07 -16.73
N SER A 52 114.95 3.86 -16.34
CA SER A 52 115.13 2.73 -17.27
C SER A 52 113.77 2.19 -17.77
N HIS A 53 113.72 1.63 -18.99
CA HIS A 53 112.48 1.17 -19.63
C HIS A 53 111.58 0.26 -18.76
N PRO A 54 112.12 -0.72 -17.99
CA PRO A 54 111.30 -1.59 -17.13
C PRO A 54 110.61 -0.87 -15.95
N GLU A 55 111.19 0.23 -15.46
CA GLU A 55 110.64 0.98 -14.33
C GLU A 55 109.41 1.80 -14.74
N LEU A 56 109.41 2.31 -15.98
CA LEU A 56 108.28 3.00 -16.57
C LEU A 56 107.10 2.04 -16.81
N GLU A 57 107.38 0.83 -17.29
CA GLU A 57 106.37 -0.21 -17.53
C GLU A 57 105.66 -0.62 -16.23
N TYR A 58 106.42 -0.76 -15.13
CA TYR A 58 105.84 -1.04 -13.81
C TYR A 58 104.94 0.10 -13.31
N ILE A 59 105.36 1.36 -13.48
CA ILE A 59 104.54 2.52 -13.08
C ILE A 59 103.25 2.60 -13.91
N THR A 60 103.33 2.33 -15.23
CA THR A 60 102.13 2.31 -16.08
C THR A 60 101.17 1.22 -15.63
N LEU A 61 101.67 0.02 -15.34
CA LEU A 61 100.84 -1.08 -14.88
C LEU A 61 100.18 -0.78 -13.53
N LEU A 62 100.92 -0.18 -12.58
CA LEU A 62 100.35 0.24 -11.29
C LEU A 62 99.26 1.30 -11.44
N ARG A 63 99.45 2.26 -12.35
CA ARG A 63 98.41 3.25 -12.65
C ARG A 63 97.16 2.55 -13.19
N ASP A 64 97.34 1.65 -14.15
CA ASP A 64 96.21 1.00 -14.82
C ASP A 64 95.41 0.15 -13.82
N VAL A 65 96.09 -0.60 -12.93
CA VAL A 65 95.45 -1.30 -11.80
C VAL A 65 94.63 -0.35 -10.92
N LYS A 66 95.18 0.83 -10.60
CA LYS A 66 94.49 1.81 -9.75
C LYS A 66 93.25 2.42 -10.44
N ILE A 67 93.33 2.65 -11.74
CA ILE A 67 92.21 3.14 -12.55
C ILE A 67 91.10 2.09 -12.56
N ASP A 68 91.43 0.82 -12.79
CA ASP A 68 90.46 -0.27 -12.86
C ASP A 68 89.72 -0.47 -11.52
N VAL A 69 90.46 -0.40 -10.40
CA VAL A 69 89.86 -0.46 -9.06
C VAL A 69 88.88 0.70 -8.84
N GLY A 70 89.25 1.94 -9.20
CA GLY A 70 88.37 3.09 -9.06
C GLY A 70 87.13 3.03 -9.97
N LEU A 71 87.28 2.53 -11.20
CA LEU A 71 86.16 2.31 -12.12
C LEU A 71 85.19 1.26 -11.56
N TYR A 72 85.72 0.17 -11.01
CA TYR A 72 84.92 -0.89 -10.40
C TYR A 72 84.08 -0.36 -9.21
N GLU A 73 84.70 0.41 -8.31
CA GLU A 73 83.99 1.02 -7.18
C GLU A 73 82.88 1.98 -7.64
N MET A 74 83.14 2.79 -8.66
CA MET A 74 82.15 3.70 -9.24
C MET A 74 80.97 2.95 -9.87
N LEU A 75 81.23 1.89 -10.63
CA LEU A 75 80.20 1.06 -11.24
C LEU A 75 79.32 0.38 -10.20
N ILE A 76 79.89 -0.17 -9.13
CA ILE A 76 79.11 -0.75 -8.01
C ILE A 76 78.20 0.29 -7.39
N THR A 77 78.71 1.49 -7.15
CA THR A 77 77.95 2.57 -6.50
C THR A 77 76.76 2.97 -7.38
N LYS A 78 76.99 3.20 -8.67
CA LYS A 78 75.93 3.53 -9.63
C LYS A 78 74.90 2.42 -9.78
N HIS A 79 75.34 1.17 -9.76
CA HIS A 79 74.42 0.02 -9.81
C HIS A 79 73.50 -0.02 -8.59
N ARG A 80 74.01 0.23 -7.37
CA ARG A 80 73.18 0.29 -6.16
C ARG A 80 72.18 1.44 -6.16
N GLU A 81 72.59 2.62 -6.62
CA GLU A 81 71.68 3.76 -6.78
C GLU A 81 70.49 3.42 -7.71
N ALA A 82 70.77 2.71 -8.82
CA ALA A 82 69.73 2.28 -9.75
C ALA A 82 68.74 1.28 -9.12
N LEU A 83 69.24 0.29 -8.37
CA LEU A 83 68.39 -0.69 -7.66
C LEU A 83 67.48 -0.04 -6.62
N ILE A 84 67.97 0.94 -5.86
CA ILE A 84 67.16 1.67 -4.88
C ILE A 84 66.06 2.48 -5.59
N THR A 85 66.42 3.18 -6.67
CA THR A 85 65.47 3.96 -7.46
C THR A 85 64.36 3.08 -8.07
N GLU A 86 64.70 1.85 -8.45
CA GLU A 86 63.71 0.88 -8.93
C GLU A 86 62.80 0.38 -7.79
N ALA A 87 63.36 0.09 -6.62
CA ALA A 87 62.61 -0.37 -5.44
C ALA A 87 61.70 0.72 -4.85
N ASP A 88 62.06 1.99 -4.97
CA ASP A 88 61.31 3.13 -4.39
C ASP A 88 60.15 3.62 -5.28
N LYS A 89 59.77 2.85 -6.31
CA LYS A 89 58.55 3.10 -7.10
C LYS A 89 57.30 2.70 -6.31
N VAL A 90 56.98 3.45 -5.25
CA VAL A 90 55.69 3.34 -4.59
C VAL A 90 54.63 3.99 -5.49
N VAL A 91 53.76 3.20 -6.09
CA VAL A 91 52.58 3.72 -6.81
C VAL A 91 51.58 4.23 -5.76
N PRO A 92 51.27 5.53 -5.72
CA PRO A 92 50.26 6.03 -4.78
C PRO A 92 48.89 5.54 -5.23
N VAL A 93 48.35 4.54 -4.54
CA VAL A 93 46.96 4.10 -4.75
C VAL A 93 46.06 5.06 -3.97
N ALA A 94 45.31 5.88 -4.69
CA ALA A 94 44.28 6.75 -4.12
C ALA A 94 42.90 6.15 -4.38
N ILE A 95 42.10 6.00 -3.33
CA ILE A 95 40.70 5.59 -3.45
C ILE A 95 39.93 6.77 -4.05
N VAL A 96 39.41 6.60 -5.28
CA VAL A 96 38.68 7.67 -6.00
C VAL A 96 37.28 7.85 -5.43
N GLU A 97 36.54 6.76 -5.19
CA GLU A 97 35.25 6.79 -4.50
C GLU A 97 35.02 5.51 -3.68
N PRO A 98 34.61 5.62 -2.40
CA PRO A 98 34.16 4.48 -1.63
C PRO A 98 32.76 4.02 -2.08
N ALA A 99 32.48 2.73 -1.96
CA ALA A 99 31.17 2.17 -2.30
C ALA A 99 30.06 2.76 -1.40
N ARG A 100 28.93 3.15 -2.01
CA ARG A 100 27.75 3.63 -1.29
C ARG A 100 26.85 2.46 -0.90
N ASN A 101 26.15 2.62 0.23
CA ASN A 101 25.16 1.67 0.70
C ASN A 101 24.04 1.49 -0.33
N ALA A 102 23.60 0.24 -0.54
CA ALA A 102 22.50 -0.06 -1.43
C ALA A 102 21.19 0.53 -0.87
N VAL A 103 20.52 1.37 -1.68
CA VAL A 103 19.19 1.92 -1.36
C VAL A 103 18.15 1.15 -2.18
N LEU A 104 17.09 0.68 -1.53
CA LEU A 104 15.93 0.10 -2.20
C LEU A 104 15.22 1.19 -3.01
N VAL A 105 15.36 1.15 -4.34
CA VAL A 105 14.78 2.15 -5.25
C VAL A 105 13.28 1.90 -5.51
N LYS A 106 12.83 0.63 -5.48
CA LYS A 106 11.43 0.18 -5.72
C LYS A 106 11.20 -1.21 -5.10
N PRO A 107 9.96 -1.65 -4.78
CA PRO A 107 8.68 -0.93 -4.91
C PRO A 107 8.25 -0.20 -3.63
N ASP A 108 7.61 0.97 -3.81
CA ASP A 108 7.00 1.74 -2.73
C ASP A 108 5.73 1.04 -2.23
N ARG A 109 5.90 0.10 -1.29
CA ARG A 109 4.80 -0.73 -0.75
C ARG A 109 3.62 0.10 -0.26
N ARG A 110 3.87 1.27 0.34
CA ARG A 110 2.83 2.20 0.81
C ARG A 110 2.00 2.77 -0.34
N MET A 111 2.66 3.19 -1.43
CA MET A 111 1.99 3.73 -2.60
C MET A 111 1.16 2.64 -3.30
N ASN A 112 1.71 1.44 -3.45
CA ASN A 112 0.99 0.32 -4.05
C ASN A 112 -0.22 -0.10 -3.19
N MET A 113 -0.09 -0.07 -1.86
CA MET A 113 -1.20 -0.37 -0.95
C MET A 113 -2.30 0.70 -1.03
N LEU A 114 -1.93 1.98 -1.11
CA LEU A 114 -2.88 3.08 -1.30
C LEU A 114 -3.61 2.96 -2.64
N MET A 115 -2.88 2.69 -3.73
CA MET A 115 -3.46 2.47 -5.06
C MET A 115 -4.41 1.26 -5.07
N GLY A 116 -4.02 0.16 -4.44
CA GLY A 116 -4.86 -1.03 -4.31
C GLY A 116 -6.16 -0.75 -3.53
N LEU A 117 -6.08 0.02 -2.45
CA LEU A 117 -7.25 0.42 -1.67
C LEU A 117 -8.20 1.31 -2.48
N LEU A 118 -7.67 2.29 -3.22
CA LEU A 118 -8.49 3.16 -4.07
C LEU A 118 -9.20 2.38 -5.18
N VAL A 119 -8.46 1.50 -5.87
CA VAL A 119 -9.02 0.65 -6.93
C VAL A 119 -10.05 -0.33 -6.36
N GLY A 120 -9.77 -0.92 -5.20
CA GLY A 120 -10.69 -1.82 -4.51
C GLY A 120 -12.00 -1.14 -4.12
N LEU A 121 -11.95 0.08 -3.55
CA LEU A 121 -13.14 0.86 -3.23
C LEU A 121 -13.95 1.20 -4.48
N MET A 122 -13.27 1.60 -5.57
CA MET A 122 -13.93 1.90 -6.84
C MET A 122 -14.71 0.67 -7.35
N PHE A 123 -14.07 -0.51 -7.39
CA PHE A 123 -14.75 -1.73 -7.82
C PHE A 123 -15.85 -2.18 -6.86
N ALA A 124 -15.69 -1.97 -5.55
CA ALA A 124 -16.73 -2.28 -4.57
C ALA A 124 -17.98 -1.41 -4.80
N THR A 125 -17.82 -0.10 -4.98
CA THR A 125 -18.94 0.81 -5.27
C THR A 125 -19.63 0.45 -6.57
N ILE A 126 -18.86 0.18 -7.63
CA ILE A 126 -19.42 -0.26 -8.92
C ILE A 126 -20.18 -1.58 -8.76
N GLY A 127 -19.62 -2.53 -8.00
CA GLY A 127 -20.26 -3.82 -7.73
C GLY A 127 -21.59 -3.68 -6.99
N VAL A 128 -21.67 -2.80 -5.99
CA VAL A 128 -22.91 -2.51 -5.26
C VAL A 128 -23.96 -1.89 -6.19
N VAL A 129 -23.59 -0.85 -6.95
CA VAL A 129 -24.52 -0.20 -7.90
C VAL A 129 -25.00 -1.18 -8.96
N LEU A 130 -24.13 -2.05 -9.47
CA LEU A 130 -24.51 -3.05 -10.46
C LEU A 130 -25.45 -4.08 -9.85
N ALA A 131 -25.15 -4.58 -8.65
CA ALA A 131 -26.03 -5.52 -7.94
C ALA A 131 -27.40 -4.92 -7.66
N GLU A 132 -27.46 -3.64 -7.27
CA GLU A 132 -28.70 -2.90 -7.05
C GLU A 132 -29.47 -2.65 -8.35
N SER A 133 -28.77 -2.34 -9.46
CA SER A 133 -29.41 -2.17 -10.78
C SER A 133 -30.00 -3.45 -11.38
N LEU A 134 -29.51 -4.61 -10.94
CA LEU A 134 -30.03 -5.92 -11.33
C LEU A 134 -31.18 -6.38 -10.42
N ASP A 135 -31.39 -5.73 -9.28
CA ASP A 135 -32.52 -6.00 -8.41
C ASP A 135 -33.76 -5.26 -8.93
N THR A 136 -34.79 -6.03 -9.31
CA THR A 136 -36.07 -5.49 -9.80
C THR A 136 -37.12 -5.38 -8.70
N SER A 137 -36.73 -5.52 -7.42
CA SER A 137 -37.64 -5.37 -6.30
C SER A 137 -38.04 -3.91 -6.10
N LEU A 138 -39.33 -3.64 -5.95
CA LEU A 138 -39.83 -2.35 -5.49
C LEU A 138 -39.56 -2.24 -3.99
N ARG A 139 -38.83 -1.21 -3.57
CA ARG A 139 -38.37 -1.04 -2.18
C ARG A 139 -38.98 0.16 -1.48
N THR A 140 -39.41 1.16 -2.23
CA THR A 140 -39.92 2.41 -1.67
C THR A 140 -41.34 2.71 -2.12
N ALA A 141 -42.11 3.40 -1.29
CA ALA A 141 -43.44 3.87 -1.65
C ALA A 141 -43.41 4.74 -2.92
N GLU A 142 -42.39 5.58 -3.09
CA GLU A 142 -42.21 6.45 -4.26
C GLU A 142 -42.02 5.67 -5.56
N GLU A 143 -41.26 4.56 -5.53
CA GLU A 143 -41.14 3.65 -6.69
C GLU A 143 -42.48 3.02 -7.07
N ILE A 144 -43.27 2.61 -6.06
CA ILE A 144 -44.61 2.03 -6.27
C ILE A 144 -45.53 3.05 -6.94
N GLU A 145 -45.58 4.28 -6.43
CA GLU A 145 -46.42 5.35 -6.99
C GLU A 145 -45.99 5.71 -8.42
N THR A 146 -44.68 5.79 -8.67
CA THR A 146 -44.14 6.14 -9.99
C THR A 146 -44.46 5.06 -11.02
N TYR A 147 -44.29 3.78 -10.66
CA TYR A 147 -44.45 2.66 -11.58
C TYR A 147 -45.92 2.27 -11.80
N LEU A 148 -46.71 2.17 -10.72
CA LEU A 148 -48.11 1.75 -10.78
C LEU A 148 -49.09 2.92 -11.00
N LYS A 149 -48.65 4.17 -10.76
CA LYS A 149 -49.51 5.37 -10.81
C LYS A 149 -50.74 5.27 -9.90
N LEU A 150 -50.57 4.60 -8.77
CA LEU A 150 -51.57 4.45 -7.72
C LEU A 150 -51.04 5.13 -6.46
N PRO A 151 -51.90 5.80 -5.67
CA PRO A 151 -51.46 6.38 -4.42
C PRO A 151 -51.14 5.29 -3.41
N THR A 152 -50.08 5.51 -2.63
CA THR A 152 -49.75 4.66 -1.49
C THR A 152 -50.55 5.13 -0.29
N PHE A 153 -51.32 4.21 0.31
CA PHE A 153 -52.15 4.55 1.45
C PHE A 153 -51.38 4.61 2.78
N ALA A 154 -50.43 3.69 2.97
CA ALA A 154 -49.53 3.67 4.13
C ALA A 154 -48.36 2.70 3.89
N GLU A 155 -47.25 2.94 4.59
CA GLU A 155 -46.14 2.01 4.73
C GLU A 155 -46.17 1.41 6.14
N ILE A 156 -46.42 0.09 6.22
CA ILE A 156 -46.56 -0.62 7.50
C ILE A 156 -45.24 -1.32 7.82
N PRO A 157 -44.54 -0.95 8.91
CA PRO A 157 -43.26 -1.55 9.25
C PRO A 157 -43.44 -3.01 9.67
N HIS A 158 -42.55 -3.88 9.20
CA HIS A 158 -42.54 -5.27 9.64
C HIS A 158 -42.00 -5.35 11.07
N ILE A 159 -42.87 -5.62 12.03
CA ILE A 159 -42.45 -5.94 13.40
C ILE A 159 -41.99 -7.40 13.43
N ARG A 160 -40.69 -7.61 13.63
CA ARG A 160 -40.14 -8.92 14.02
C ARG A 160 -40.02 -8.94 15.53
N ASP A 161 -41.04 -9.44 16.20
CA ASP A 161 -40.96 -9.65 17.64
C ASP A 161 -40.91 -11.15 17.92
N GLU A 162 -39.72 -11.66 18.25
CA GLU A 162 -39.44 -13.10 18.43
C GLU A 162 -40.16 -13.73 19.64
N LYS A 163 -40.78 -12.93 20.51
CA LYS A 163 -41.34 -13.41 21.79
C LYS A 163 -42.85 -13.22 21.91
N SER A 164 -43.50 -12.84 20.83
CA SER A 164 -44.80 -12.25 20.92
C SER A 164 -45.74 -13.10 20.07
N ASP A 165 -46.49 -13.97 20.75
CA ASP A 165 -47.70 -14.64 20.26
C ASP A 165 -48.81 -13.59 20.03
N THR A 166 -48.41 -12.43 19.50
CA THR A 166 -49.12 -11.17 19.60
C THR A 166 -49.99 -11.09 18.40
N SER A 167 -51.23 -11.42 18.70
CA SER A 167 -52.41 -11.05 17.97
C SER A 167 -52.32 -9.68 17.29
N PRO A 168 -53.11 -9.45 16.22
CA PRO A 168 -53.24 -8.15 15.51
C PRO A 168 -53.94 -7.08 16.37
N PHE A 169 -53.74 -7.14 17.67
CA PHE A 169 -54.27 -6.24 18.68
C PHE A 169 -53.16 -5.38 19.29
N LEU A 170 -51.95 -5.39 18.73
CA LEU A 170 -50.87 -4.47 19.13
C LEU A 170 -51.31 -2.99 19.02
N LEU A 171 -52.20 -2.69 18.07
CA LEU A 171 -52.88 -1.39 17.94
C LEU A 171 -53.66 -0.97 19.20
N LEU A 172 -54.08 -1.92 20.03
CA LEU A 172 -54.86 -1.66 21.24
C LEU A 172 -53.99 -1.38 22.48
N SER A 173 -52.69 -1.70 22.42
CA SER A 173 -51.82 -1.73 23.61
C SER A 173 -50.82 -0.58 23.70
N ASP A 174 -50.35 -0.02 22.58
CA ASP A 174 -49.32 1.03 22.59
C ASP A 174 -49.58 2.12 21.54
N SER A 175 -50.29 3.18 21.96
CA SER A 175 -50.68 4.30 21.10
C SER A 175 -49.50 5.12 20.55
N HIS A 176 -48.27 4.90 21.00
CA HIS A 176 -47.08 5.65 20.56
C HIS A 176 -46.11 4.84 19.69
N SER A 177 -46.48 3.62 19.30
CA SER A 177 -45.65 2.80 18.41
C SER A 177 -45.72 3.31 16.96
N PRO A 178 -44.59 3.31 16.20
CA PRO A 178 -44.58 3.61 14.77
C PRO A 178 -45.59 2.79 13.96
N TYR A 179 -45.89 1.58 14.43
CA TYR A 179 -46.90 0.72 13.79
C TYR A 179 -48.31 1.29 13.88
N VAL A 180 -48.70 1.86 15.03
CA VAL A 180 -50.02 2.50 15.18
C VAL A 180 -50.11 3.74 14.29
N GLU A 181 -49.01 4.51 14.21
CA GLU A 181 -48.97 5.70 13.37
C GLU A 181 -49.16 5.37 11.88
N SER A 182 -48.56 4.28 11.38
CA SER A 182 -48.79 3.80 10.01
C SER A 182 -50.26 3.48 9.71
N TYR A 183 -51.01 2.91 10.67
CA TYR A 183 -52.45 2.65 10.48
C TYR A 183 -53.30 3.92 10.62
N ASN A 184 -52.92 4.87 11.48
CA ASN A 184 -53.56 6.18 11.53
C ASN A 184 -53.36 6.96 10.22
N GLU A 185 -52.16 6.89 9.65
CA GLU A 185 -51.87 7.42 8.31
C GLU A 185 -52.73 6.73 7.24
N PHE A 186 -52.81 5.40 7.27
CA PHE A 186 -53.68 4.64 6.37
C PHE A 186 -55.13 5.16 6.46
N LEU A 187 -55.68 5.28 7.66
CA LEU A 187 -57.03 5.77 7.85
C LEU A 187 -57.22 7.20 7.33
N ALA A 188 -56.27 8.10 7.60
CA ALA A 188 -56.33 9.49 7.15
C ALA A 188 -56.31 9.59 5.63
N ASN A 189 -55.42 8.84 4.97
CA ASN A 189 -55.31 8.78 3.51
C ASN A 189 -56.54 8.12 2.88
N PHE A 190 -57.06 7.05 3.47
CA PHE A 190 -58.31 6.42 3.04
C PHE A 190 -59.50 7.39 3.07
N ASN A 191 -59.67 8.12 4.17
CA ASN A 191 -60.76 9.10 4.31
C ASN A 191 -60.61 10.30 3.37
N ARG A 192 -59.38 10.62 2.91
CA ARG A 192 -59.10 11.71 1.98
C ARG A 192 -59.22 11.29 0.51
N TYR A 193 -59.12 10.00 0.19
CA TYR A 193 -59.02 9.51 -1.18
C TYR A 193 -60.24 9.90 -2.05
N ASP A 194 -61.45 9.82 -1.51
CA ASP A 194 -62.65 10.29 -2.20
C ASP A 194 -63.64 10.86 -1.17
N PRO A 195 -63.54 12.16 -0.82
CA PRO A 195 -64.33 12.76 0.26
C PRO A 195 -65.82 12.89 -0.10
N GLU A 196 -66.16 12.86 -1.39
CA GLU A 196 -67.54 12.92 -1.87
C GLU A 196 -68.22 11.54 -1.84
N LYS A 197 -67.44 10.46 -1.97
CA LYS A 197 -67.97 9.09 -1.92
C LYS A 197 -67.72 8.42 -0.58
N LYS A 198 -68.81 8.05 0.09
CA LYS A 198 -68.75 7.15 1.23
C LYS A 198 -68.45 5.72 0.76
N ILE A 199 -67.17 5.32 0.78
CA ILE A 199 -66.74 3.95 0.49
C ILE A 199 -67.30 3.02 1.59
N GLN A 200 -68.18 2.08 1.21
CA GLN A 200 -68.80 1.12 2.14
C GLN A 200 -68.26 -0.29 2.02
N THR A 201 -67.53 -0.58 0.94
CA THR A 201 -67.01 -1.92 0.65
C THR A 201 -65.60 -1.77 0.10
N LEU A 202 -64.66 -2.48 0.73
CA LEU A 202 -63.25 -2.45 0.39
C LEU A 202 -62.76 -3.89 0.24
N LEU A 203 -62.11 -4.18 -0.89
CA LEU A 203 -61.47 -5.45 -1.15
C LEU A 203 -59.97 -5.32 -0.92
N PHE A 204 -59.42 -6.18 -0.08
CA PHE A 204 -57.98 -6.30 0.12
C PHE A 204 -57.47 -7.51 -0.66
N THR A 205 -56.42 -7.29 -1.44
CA THR A 205 -55.72 -8.35 -2.20
C THR A 205 -54.23 -8.03 -2.25
N SER A 206 -53.43 -8.98 -2.73
CA SER A 206 -51.99 -8.81 -2.84
C SER A 206 -51.43 -9.80 -3.85
N VAL A 207 -50.21 -9.55 -4.31
CA VAL A 207 -49.59 -10.23 -5.46
C VAL A 207 -49.15 -11.64 -5.09
N MET A 208 -48.66 -11.85 -3.87
CA MET A 208 -48.17 -13.12 -3.38
C MET A 208 -48.87 -13.59 -2.09
N PRO A 209 -48.82 -14.89 -1.76
CA PRO A 209 -49.16 -15.38 -0.43
C PRO A 209 -48.23 -14.79 0.63
N SER A 210 -48.72 -14.67 1.87
CA SER A 210 -47.94 -14.25 3.05
C SER A 210 -47.40 -12.80 3.02
N GLU A 211 -48.00 -11.89 2.25
CA GLU A 211 -47.68 -10.45 2.25
C GLU A 211 -48.42 -9.65 3.35
N GLY A 212 -48.95 -10.31 4.38
CA GLY A 212 -49.60 -9.61 5.52
C GLY A 212 -51.04 -9.12 5.30
N LYS A 213 -51.71 -9.50 4.19
CA LYS A 213 -53.11 -9.13 3.89
C LYS A 213 -54.06 -9.25 5.09
N SER A 214 -54.11 -10.41 5.72
CA SER A 214 -55.04 -10.69 6.84
C SER A 214 -54.75 -9.81 8.05
N GLU A 215 -53.47 -9.50 8.30
CA GLU A 215 -53.05 -8.61 9.37
C GLU A 215 -53.49 -7.17 9.11
N VAL A 216 -53.26 -6.66 7.89
CA VAL A 216 -53.71 -5.33 7.48
C VAL A 216 -55.23 -5.20 7.57
N ILE A 217 -55.97 -6.19 7.07
CA ILE A 217 -57.44 -6.23 7.14
C ILE A 217 -57.90 -6.17 8.60
N SER A 218 -57.33 -7.02 9.47
CA SER A 218 -57.76 -7.11 10.87
C SER A 218 -57.52 -5.81 11.62
N ASN A 219 -56.31 -5.26 11.52
CA ASN A 219 -55.92 -4.02 12.16
C ASN A 219 -56.72 -2.81 11.65
N PHE A 220 -56.87 -2.66 10.34
CA PHE A 220 -57.66 -1.57 9.76
C PHE A 220 -59.14 -1.66 10.16
N ALA A 221 -59.70 -2.87 10.26
CA ALA A 221 -61.07 -3.05 10.69
C ALA A 221 -61.29 -2.70 12.16
N ILE A 222 -60.33 -3.02 13.03
CA ILE A 222 -60.32 -2.60 14.44
C ILE A 222 -60.30 -1.07 14.51
N LEU A 223 -59.39 -0.43 13.77
CA LEU A 223 -59.27 1.04 13.75
C LEU A 223 -60.55 1.73 13.26
N GLN A 224 -61.20 1.19 12.22
CA GLN A 224 -62.50 1.67 11.76
C GLN A 224 -63.57 1.53 12.86
N SER A 225 -63.58 0.41 13.57
CA SER A 225 -64.54 0.17 14.65
C SER A 225 -64.32 1.07 15.87
N GLN A 226 -63.07 1.42 16.19
CA GLN A 226 -62.73 2.40 17.23
C GLN A 226 -63.22 3.81 16.88
N ASN A 227 -63.23 4.16 15.59
CA ASN A 227 -63.81 5.40 15.08
C ASN A 227 -65.34 5.34 14.93
N ASN A 228 -66.01 4.46 15.68
CA ASN A 228 -67.47 4.26 15.67
C ASN A 228 -68.08 3.85 14.32
N ASN A 229 -67.27 3.41 13.35
CA ASN A 229 -67.82 2.82 12.13
C ASN A 229 -68.32 1.41 12.41
N LYS A 230 -69.46 1.05 11.79
CA LYS A 230 -69.97 -0.34 11.81
C LYS A 230 -69.17 -1.13 10.78
N THR A 231 -68.34 -2.05 11.27
CA THR A 231 -67.37 -2.75 10.43
C THR A 231 -67.68 -4.24 10.40
N LEU A 232 -67.87 -4.78 9.20
CA LEU A 232 -68.00 -6.21 8.94
C LEU A 232 -66.76 -6.68 8.17
N VAL A 233 -66.00 -7.59 8.77
CA VAL A 233 -64.90 -8.27 8.07
C VAL A 233 -65.41 -9.58 7.52
N ILE A 234 -65.21 -9.80 6.22
CA ILE A 234 -65.59 -11.04 5.54
C ILE A 234 -64.31 -11.74 5.12
N ASP A 235 -64.07 -12.95 5.61
CA ASP A 235 -62.96 -13.78 5.15
C ASP A 235 -63.36 -14.46 3.84
N ALA A 236 -62.86 -13.92 2.73
CA ALA A 236 -63.08 -14.46 1.39
C ALA A 236 -61.91 -15.34 0.90
N ASP A 237 -60.95 -15.66 1.77
CA ASP A 237 -59.88 -16.62 1.46
C ASP A 237 -60.26 -18.03 1.91
N PHE A 238 -60.97 -18.73 1.02
CA PHE A 238 -61.46 -20.09 1.29
C PHE A 238 -60.37 -21.17 1.32
N ARG A 239 -59.13 -20.81 0.94
CA ARG A 239 -57.99 -21.75 0.91
C ARG A 239 -57.19 -21.67 2.19
N GLN A 240 -56.87 -20.46 2.64
CA GLN A 240 -56.03 -20.22 3.81
C GLN A 240 -56.68 -19.21 4.77
N ALA A 241 -57.92 -19.48 5.16
CA ALA A 241 -58.66 -18.67 6.11
C ALA A 241 -57.86 -18.44 7.41
N ALA A 242 -57.59 -17.17 7.71
CA ALA A 242 -56.75 -16.75 8.84
C ALA A 242 -57.48 -15.82 9.82
N ILE A 243 -58.57 -15.17 9.38
CA ILE A 243 -59.25 -14.13 10.15
C ILE A 243 -59.87 -14.67 11.44
N HIS A 244 -60.39 -15.90 11.42
CA HIS A 244 -60.97 -16.54 12.61
C HIS A 244 -59.95 -16.74 13.74
N LYS A 245 -58.69 -17.03 13.39
CA LYS A 245 -57.59 -17.19 14.36
C LYS A 245 -57.20 -15.83 14.94
N LEU A 246 -57.05 -14.84 14.06
CA LEU A 246 -56.70 -13.47 14.41
C LEU A 246 -57.72 -12.84 15.37
N PHE A 247 -59.01 -13.06 15.14
CA PHE A 247 -60.09 -12.55 16.01
C PHE A 247 -60.49 -13.48 17.16
N LYS A 248 -59.84 -14.63 17.29
CA LYS A 248 -60.14 -15.66 18.31
C LYS A 248 -61.63 -16.05 18.32
N VAL A 249 -62.22 -16.19 17.13
CA VAL A 249 -63.62 -16.62 16.94
C VAL A 249 -63.69 -18.04 16.39
N PRO A 250 -64.77 -18.80 16.68
CA PRO A 250 -64.98 -20.09 16.05
C PRO A 250 -65.03 -19.96 14.52
N ARG A 251 -64.38 -20.89 13.80
CA ARG A 251 -64.36 -20.88 12.34
C ARG A 251 -65.74 -21.16 11.71
N LYS A 252 -66.53 -22.05 12.32
CA LYS A 252 -67.84 -22.44 11.78
C LYS A 252 -68.99 -22.01 12.70
N PRO A 253 -70.17 -21.70 12.13
CA PRO A 253 -70.45 -21.56 10.70
C PRO A 253 -69.78 -20.32 10.06
N GLY A 254 -69.51 -20.38 8.75
CA GLY A 254 -68.84 -19.33 7.98
C GLY A 254 -69.53 -18.93 6.67
N VAL A 255 -68.84 -18.17 5.81
CA VAL A 255 -69.34 -17.65 4.52
C VAL A 255 -69.81 -18.78 3.62
N MET A 256 -69.02 -19.86 3.54
CA MET A 256 -69.36 -20.99 2.69
C MET A 256 -70.58 -21.76 3.18
N ASP A 257 -70.83 -21.78 4.49
CA ASP A 257 -72.01 -22.41 5.07
C ASP A 257 -73.27 -21.57 4.78
N ILE A 258 -73.18 -20.23 4.76
CA ILE A 258 -74.28 -19.36 4.30
C ILE A 258 -74.66 -19.68 2.86
N ILE A 259 -73.68 -19.79 1.97
CA ILE A 259 -73.91 -20.01 0.54
C ILE A 259 -74.48 -21.42 0.29
N LYS A 260 -73.98 -22.44 1.01
CA LYS A 260 -74.38 -23.84 0.80
C LYS A 260 -75.70 -24.22 1.49
N GLU A 261 -75.89 -23.76 2.72
CA GLU A 261 -77.00 -24.16 3.58
C GLU A 261 -78.12 -23.10 3.66
N ASN A 262 -77.96 -21.98 2.95
CA ASN A 262 -78.90 -20.86 2.92
C ASN A 262 -79.20 -20.30 4.32
N LEU A 263 -78.19 -20.29 5.20
CA LEU A 263 -78.28 -19.72 6.54
C LEU A 263 -78.46 -18.21 6.45
N ASN A 264 -79.20 -17.63 7.39
CA ASN A 264 -79.26 -16.17 7.50
C ASN A 264 -77.90 -15.65 7.97
N TRP A 265 -77.28 -14.78 7.17
CA TRP A 265 -75.94 -14.25 7.45
C TRP A 265 -75.83 -13.66 8.85
N ARG A 266 -76.91 -13.03 9.36
CA ARG A 266 -76.94 -12.39 10.70
C ARG A 266 -76.68 -13.35 11.85
N ASP A 267 -77.02 -14.64 11.68
CA ASP A 267 -76.83 -15.68 12.70
C ASP A 267 -75.40 -16.26 12.67
N VAL A 268 -74.70 -16.06 11.56
CA VAL A 268 -73.34 -16.58 11.32
C VAL A 268 -72.28 -15.58 11.76
N VAL A 269 -72.60 -14.28 11.71
CA VAL A 269 -71.72 -13.19 12.17
C VAL A 269 -71.21 -13.42 13.59
N LYS A 270 -69.89 -13.34 13.79
CA LYS A 270 -69.21 -13.51 15.09
C LYS A 270 -68.62 -12.19 15.59
N LYS A 271 -68.78 -11.91 16.88
CA LYS A 271 -68.12 -10.78 17.55
C LYS A 271 -66.71 -11.20 17.98
N PRO A 272 -65.65 -10.46 17.58
CA PRO A 272 -64.30 -10.71 18.06
C PRO A 272 -64.21 -10.54 19.58
N VAL A 273 -63.39 -11.37 20.24
CA VAL A 273 -63.25 -11.36 21.72
C VAL A 273 -62.57 -10.08 22.22
N GLU A 274 -61.64 -9.51 21.45
CA GLU A 274 -60.73 -8.45 21.90
C GLU A 274 -60.93 -7.09 21.18
N SER A 275 -62.04 -6.89 20.45
CA SER A 275 -62.21 -5.71 19.57
C SER A 275 -62.25 -4.34 20.28
N GLY A 276 -62.41 -4.27 21.61
CA GLY A 276 -62.59 -3.00 22.35
C GLY A 276 -63.82 -2.16 21.97
N SER A 277 -64.49 -2.47 20.87
CA SER A 277 -65.65 -1.77 20.32
C SER A 277 -66.74 -2.76 19.91
N SER A 278 -67.99 -2.38 20.20
CA SER A 278 -69.17 -3.21 19.94
C SER A 278 -69.65 -3.19 18.48
N SER A 279 -69.02 -2.36 17.63
CA SER A 279 -69.43 -2.11 16.25
C SER A 279 -68.75 -3.00 15.21
N MET A 280 -67.80 -3.85 15.63
CA MET A 280 -67.09 -4.78 14.76
C MET A 280 -67.62 -6.20 14.85
N VAL A 281 -67.75 -6.81 13.69
CA VAL A 281 -68.07 -8.21 13.55
C VAL A 281 -67.29 -8.86 12.42
N SER A 282 -67.09 -10.17 12.51
CA SER A 282 -66.37 -10.97 11.53
C SER A 282 -67.24 -12.11 11.01
N LEU A 283 -67.07 -12.44 9.74
CA LEU A 283 -67.69 -13.58 9.08
C LEU A 283 -66.55 -14.48 8.58
N PRO A 284 -66.24 -15.57 9.31
CA PRO A 284 -65.17 -16.50 8.92
C PRO A 284 -65.58 -17.31 7.67
N ASP A 285 -64.61 -17.93 6.99
CA ASP A 285 -64.86 -18.91 5.92
C ASP A 285 -65.30 -20.29 6.44
#